data_AF-A0A2N6CH53-F1
#
_entry.id   AF-A0A2N6CH53-F1
#
_cell.length_a   1.000
_cell.length_b   1.000
_cell.length_c   1.000
_cell.angle_alpha   90.00
_cell.angle_beta   90.00
_cell.angle_gamma   90.00
#
_symmetry.space_group_name_H-M   'P 1'
#
loop_
_entity.id
_entity.type
_entity.pdbx_description
1 polymer ?
#
loop_
_entity_poly.entity_id
_entity_poly.type
_entity_poly.pdbx_seq_one_letter_code
_entity_poly.pdbx_strand_id
1 'polypeptide(L)' 'MGLGGISLWQLLIVLLIVVLVFGTKKIRGMGKDLGGAVKGFRDAMNDAEKNPPKLADDSEDASFETEEKQNTGAKQ' A
#
# COMPACT_ATOMS: atom_id res chain seq x y z
N MET A 1 -31.23 -6.01 17.01
CA MET A 1 -31.07 -4.72 16.31
C MET A 1 -29.76 -4.76 15.56
N GLY A 2 -29.74 -5.40 14.38
CA GLY A 2 -28.51 -5.61 13.62
C GLY A 2 -27.99 -4.31 13.01
N LEU A 3 -26.71 -4.29 12.64
CA LEU A 3 -26.02 -3.21 11.93
C LEU A 3 -26.62 -2.88 10.54
N GLY A 4 -27.76 -3.47 10.17
CA GLY A 4 -28.51 -3.18 8.93
C GLY A 4 -29.49 -2.02 9.03
N GLY A 5 -29.49 -1.26 10.13
CA GLY A 5 -30.34 -0.08 10.32
C GLY A 5 -29.78 1.23 9.75
N ILE A 6 -28.51 1.24 9.30
CA ILE A 6 -27.92 2.39 8.62
C ILE A 6 -28.40 2.36 7.18
N SER A 7 -29.51 3.04 6.93
CA SER A 7 -30.06 3.23 5.59
C SER A 7 -29.09 4.08 4.77
N LEU A 8 -28.88 3.71 3.51
CA LEU A 8 -28.07 4.48 2.55
C LEU A 8 -28.48 5.96 2.50
N TRP A 9 -29.77 6.24 2.71
CA TRP A 9 -30.32 7.59 2.78
C TRP A 9 -29.76 8.42 3.94
N GLN A 10 -29.51 7.80 5.09
CA GLN A 10 -28.93 8.49 6.24
C GLN A 10 -27.45 8.79 6.00
N LEU A 11 -26.71 7.84 5.39
CA LEU A 11 -25.30 8.06 5.02
C LEU A 11 -25.14 9.21 4.02
N LEU A 12 -26.03 9.34 3.03
CA LEU A 12 -26.01 10.45 2.09
C LEU A 12 -26.24 11.81 2.77
N ILE A 13 -27.20 11.89 3.69
CA ILE A 13 -27.47 13.12 4.46
C ILE A 13 -26.28 13.47 5.35
N VAL A 14 -25.70 12.50 6.05
CA VAL A 14 -24.51 12.72 6.88
C VAL A 14 -23.32 13.17 6.03
N LEU A 15 -23.09 12.52 4.87
CA LEU A 15 -22.03 12.90 3.93
C LEU A 15 -22.20 14.34 3.46
N LEU A 16 -23.43 14.77 3.13
CA LEU A 16 -23.73 16.14 2.73
C LEU A 16 -23.33 17.13 3.83
N ILE A 17 -23.71 16.86 5.08
CA ILE A 17 -23.37 17.72 6.23
C ILE A 17 -21.85 17.78 6.41
N VAL A 18 -21.14 16.64 6.36
CA VAL A 18 -19.68 16.60 6.45
C VAL A 18 -19.04 17.44 5.34
N VAL A 19 -19.52 17.33 4.10
CA VAL A 19 -19.03 18.12 2.97
C VAL A 19 -19.27 19.61 3.15
N LEU A 20 -20.41 20.02 3.72
CA LEU A 20 -20.70 21.43 4.00
C LEU A 20 -19.84 21.99 5.13
N VAL A 21 -19.58 21.22 6.19
CA VAL A 21 -18.76 21.64 7.34
C VAL A 21 -17.28 21.74 6.97
N PHE A 22 -16.74 20.71 6.30
CA PHE A 22 -15.32 20.66 5.95
C PHE A 22 -15.00 21.33 4.61
N GLY A 23 -16.01 21.54 3.77
CA GLY A 23 -15.85 22.02 2.40
C GLY A 23 -15.27 20.96 1.45
N THR A 24 -15.60 21.06 0.16
CA THR A 24 -15.13 20.11 -0.87
C THR A 24 -13.62 20.20 -1.13
N LYS A 25 -12.98 21.36 -0.89
CA LYS A 25 -11.53 21.55 -1.07
C LYS A 25 -10.71 20.66 -0.12
N LYS A 26 -11.09 20.62 1.16
CA LYS A 26 -10.38 19.86 2.22
C LYS A 26 -10.54 18.36 2.00
N ILE A 27 -11.76 17.93 1.63
CA ILE A 27 -12.08 16.53 1.31
C ILE A 27 -11.39 16.09 0.02
N ARG A 28 -11.27 16.95 -1.01
CA ARG A 28 -10.58 16.59 -2.26
C ARG A 28 -9.08 16.41 -2.07
N GLY A 29 -8.44 17.26 -1.27
CA GLY A 29 -7.02 17.12 -0.94
C GLY A 29 -6.75 15.80 -0.23
N MET A 30 -7.37 15.60 0.95
CA MET A 30 -7.20 14.37 1.73
C MET A 30 -7.74 13.13 1.00
N GLY A 31 -8.82 13.26 0.24
CA GLY A 31 -9.42 12.18 -0.54
C GLY A 31 -8.58 11.76 -1.74
N LYS A 32 -7.77 12.64 -2.33
CA LYS A 32 -6.82 12.26 -3.38
C LYS A 32 -5.72 11.37 -2.82
N ASP A 33 -5.18 11.73 -1.65
CA ASP A 33 -4.08 11.01 -1.02
C ASP A 33 -4.55 9.64 -0.48
N LEU A 34 -5.65 9.64 0.28
CA LEU A 34 -6.27 8.41 0.78
C LEU A 34 -6.85 7.55 -0.34
N GLY A 35 -7.49 8.17 -1.33
CA GLY A 35 -8.05 7.47 -2.48
C GLY A 35 -6.97 6.84 -3.37
N GLY A 36 -5.81 7.49 -3.52
CA GLY A 36 -4.66 6.93 -4.22
C GLY A 36 -4.14 5.66 -3.56
N ALA A 37 -3.96 5.67 -2.23
CA ALA A 37 -3.51 4.50 -1.47
C ALA A 37 -4.50 3.32 -1.57
N VAL A 38 -5.80 3.60 -1.41
CA VAL A 38 -6.85 2.56 -1.50
C VAL A 38 -6.97 2.03 -2.93
N LYS A 39 -6.77 2.88 -3.96
CA LYS A 39 -6.78 2.45 -5.36
C LYS A 39 -5.65 1.44 -5.64
N GLY A 40 -4.41 1.76 -5.25
CA GLY A 40 -3.28 0.84 -5.42
C GLY A 40 -3.49 -0.50 -4.70
N PHE A 41 -4.08 -0.47 -3.50
CA PHE A 41 -4.45 -1.70 -2.78
C PHE A 41 -5.50 -2.53 -3.53
N ARG A 42 -6.57 -1.90 -4.03
CA ARG A 42 -7.59 -2.59 -4.83
C ARG A 42 -6.98 -3.17 -6.10
N ASP A 43 -6.12 -2.41 -6.79
CA ASP A 43 -5.49 -2.86 -8.03
C ASP A 43 -4.60 -4.09 -7.77
N ALA A 44 -3.75 -4.07 -6.74
CA ALA A 44 -2.91 -5.21 -6.36
C ALA A 44 -3.72 -6.44 -5.94
N MET A 45 -4.84 -6.26 -5.22
CA MET A 45 -5.72 -7.36 -4.83
C MET A 45 -6.41 -7.98 -6.05
N ASN A 46 -6.89 -7.16 -6.99
CA ASN A 46 -7.48 -7.64 -8.24
C ASN A 46 -6.44 -8.37 -9.13
N ASP A 47 -5.19 -7.92 -9.12
CA ASP A 47 -4.12 -8.54 -9.89
C ASP A 47 -3.71 -9.89 -9.30
N ALA A 48 -3.65 -10.00 -7.96
CA ALA A 48 -3.42 -11.26 -7.25
C ALA A 48 -4.56 -12.28 -7.47
N GLU A 49 -5.82 -11.83 -7.63
CA GLU A 49 -6.95 -12.71 -7.97
C GLU A 49 -6.90 -13.21 -9.42
N LYS A 50 -6.37 -12.42 -10.36
CA LYS A 50 -6.32 -12.76 -11.79
C LYS A 50 -5.04 -13.49 -12.20
N ASN A 51 -3.92 -13.15 -11.57
CA ASN A 51 -2.64 -13.81 -11.68
C ASN A 51 -2.21 -14.24 -10.27
N PRO A 52 -2.60 -15.46 -9.82
CA PRO A 52 -2.10 -15.98 -8.56
C PRO A 52 -0.57 -15.93 -8.61
N PRO A 53 0.09 -15.51 -7.51
CA PRO A 53 1.52 -15.31 -7.50
C PRO A 53 2.19 -16.60 -7.97
N LYS A 54 2.82 -16.55 -9.14
CA LYS A 54 3.89 -17.49 -9.44
C LYS A 54 4.95 -17.14 -8.42
N LEU A 55 5.10 -18.00 -7.42
CA LEU A 55 6.24 -17.99 -6.52
C LEU A 55 7.48 -18.02 -7.42
N ALA A 56 8.05 -16.84 -7.66
CA ALA A 56 9.35 -16.72 -8.28
C ALA A 56 10.33 -17.23 -7.22
N ASP A 57 10.83 -18.43 -7.52
CA ASP A 57 12.10 -18.93 -7.06
C ASP A 57 13.18 -17.89 -7.39
N ASP A 58 13.33 -16.91 -6.52
CA ASP A 58 14.41 -15.92 -6.57
C ASP A 58 15.14 -15.99 -5.22
N SER A 59 15.73 -17.17 -5.02
CA SER A 59 16.79 -17.40 -4.04
C SER A 59 18.10 -16.85 -4.61
N GLU A 60 18.16 -15.55 -4.92
CA GLU A 60 19.45 -14.88 -5.14
C GLU A 60 19.98 -14.45 -3.76
N ASP A 61 20.48 -15.46 -3.04
CA ASP A 61 21.31 -15.26 -1.86
C ASP A 61 22.48 -14.36 -2.25
N ALA A 62 22.59 -13.22 -1.58
CA ALA A 62 23.71 -12.29 -1.71
C ALA A 62 25.03 -13.04 -1.45
N SER A 63 25.77 -13.33 -2.52
CA SER A 63 27.10 -13.92 -2.44
C SER A 63 28.03 -12.94 -1.72
N PHE A 64 28.39 -13.25 -0.48
CA PHE A 64 29.41 -12.55 0.27
C PHE A 64 30.79 -13.00 -0.26
N GLU A 65 31.39 -12.20 -1.14
CA GLU A 65 32.81 -12.33 -1.47
C GLU A 65 33.64 -11.94 -0.25
N THR A 66 34.18 -12.96 0.43
CA THR A 66 35.24 -12.77 1.42
C THR A 66 36.51 -12.39 0.65
N GLU A 67 36.89 -11.11 0.68
CA GLU A 67 38.19 -10.65 0.20
C GLU A 67 39.30 -11.29 1.05
N GLU A 68 39.89 -12.38 0.54
CA GLU A 68 41.17 -12.91 0.98
C GLU A 68 42.29 -12.00 0.42
N LYS A 69 42.68 -10.95 1.17
CA LYS A 69 43.94 -10.25 0.88
C LYS A 69 45.11 -10.98 1.51
N GLN A 70 45.60 -11.95 0.76
CA GLN A 70 46.98 -12.40 0.79
C GLN A 70 47.88 -11.26 0.29
N ASN A 71 48.60 -10.58 1.19
CA ASN A 71 49.80 -9.84 0.83
C ASN A 71 51.00 -10.35 1.63
N THR A 72 51.86 -11.02 0.90
CA THR A 72 53.21 -11.43 1.21
C THR A 72 54.10 -10.25 1.62
N GLY A 73 54.82 -10.43 2.72
CA GLY A 73 56.23 -10.03 2.86
C GLY A 73 56.59 -8.56 3.10
N ALA A 74 57.08 -8.26 4.31
CA ALA A 74 58.24 -7.42 4.60
C ALA A 74 58.39 -7.32 6.14
N LYS A 75 59.36 -7.99 6.76
CA LYS A 75 60.75 -7.54 7.02
C LYS A 75 60.88 -6.84 8.39
N GLN A 76 61.61 -7.52 9.28
CA GLN A 76 62.49 -7.04 10.36
C GLN A 76 61.88 -6.26 11.54
#